data_AF-A0A1E4XCG5-F1
#
_entry.id   AF-A0A1E4XCG5-F1
#
_cell.length_a   1.000
_cell.length_b   1.000
_cell.length_c   1.000
_cell.angle_alpha   90.00
_cell.angle_beta   90.00
_cell.angle_gamma   90.00
#
_symmetry.space_group_name_H-M   'P 1'
#
loop_
_entity.id
_entity.type
_entity.pdbx_description
1 polymer ?
#
loop_
_entity_poly.entity_id
_entity_poly.type
_entity_poly.pdbx_seq_one_letter_code
_entity_poly.pdbx_strand_id
1 'polypeptide(L)'
;MTVFLLLYLCADATRTDCQVVRADSWSGPHAYEQCSDVVPGLTQALTAPNRKRHRFVCEVQGDMAKPAEHKAQPAFIHQSFRM
;
A
#
# COMPACT_ATOMS: atom_id res chain seq x y z
N MET A 1 -11.93 10.68 -13.81
CA MET A 1 -10.87 10.57 -12.80
C MET A 1 -11.32 9.58 -11.75
N THR A 2 -10.52 8.55 -11.53
CA THR A 2 -10.75 7.54 -10.50
C THR A 2 -9.61 7.62 -9.50
N VAL A 3 -9.91 7.46 -8.22
CA VAL A 3 -8.92 7.47 -7.14
C VAL A 3 -9.04 6.15 -6.39
N PHE A 4 -7.90 5.51 -6.13
CA PHE A 4 -7.81 4.30 -5.33
C PHE A 4 -7.32 4.63 -3.92
N LEU A 5 -7.95 4.03 -2.92
CA LEU A 5 -7.37 3.90 -1.60
C LEU A 5 -6.44 2.68 -1.61
N LEU A 6 -5.15 2.93 -1.35
CA LEU A 6 -4.13 1.89 -1.28
C LEU A 6 -3.66 1.74 0.16
N LEU A 7 -3.59 0.49 0.63
CA LEU A 7 -2.93 0.11 1.88
C LEU A 7 -1.56 -0.47 1.57
N TYR A 8 -0.53 0.14 2.14
CA TYR A 8 0.84 -0.35 2.09
C TYR A 8 1.09 -1.18 3.36
N LEU A 9 1.08 -2.51 3.22
CA LEU A 9 1.37 -3.47 4.27
C LEU A 9 2.87 -3.77 4.31
N CYS A 10 3.61 -3.01 5.11
CA CYS A 10 5.05 -3.20 5.23
C CYS A 10 5.45 -4.21 6.31
N ALA A 11 6.52 -4.98 6.04
CA ALA A 11 7.10 -5.93 6.99
C ALA A 11 7.60 -5.22 8.27
N ASP A 12 8.14 -4.02 8.12
CA ASP A 12 8.65 -3.20 9.22
C ASP A 12 8.47 -1.68 8.99
N ALA A 13 9.03 -0.88 9.89
CA ALA A 13 8.90 0.57 9.88
C ALA A 13 9.81 1.28 8.85
N THR A 14 10.74 0.57 8.19
CA THR A 14 11.58 1.13 7.12
C THR A 14 10.76 1.39 5.85
N ARG A 15 9.61 0.70 5.69
CA ARG A 15 8.69 0.82 4.55
C ARG A 15 9.37 0.53 3.20
N THR A 16 10.39 -0.32 3.23
CA THR A 16 11.14 -0.75 2.03
C THR A 16 10.58 -2.04 1.41
N ASP A 17 9.97 -2.89 2.24
CA ASP A 17 9.29 -4.11 1.82
C ASP A 17 7.81 -4.01 2.19
N CYS A 18 6.98 -3.62 1.21
CA CYS A 18 5.55 -3.43 1.39
C CYS A 18 4.74 -4.11 0.29
N GLN A 19 3.71 -4.86 0.70
CA GLN A 19 2.65 -5.25 -0.22
C GLN A 19 1.64 -4.11 -0.37
N VAL A 20 1.29 -3.77 -1.60
CA VAL A 20 0.25 -2.76 -1.88
C VAL A 20 -1.07 -3.47 -2.15
N VAL A 21 -2.09 -3.11 -1.37
CA VAL A 21 -3.45 -3.66 -1.50
C VAL A 21 -4.41 -2.53 -1.82
N ARG A 22 -5.23 -2.71 -2.87
CA ARG A 22 -6.35 -1.79 -3.13
C ARG A 22 -7.45 -2.08 -2.11
N ALA A 23 -7.77 -1.08 -1.29
CA ALA A 23 -8.80 -1.19 -0.26
C ALA A 23 -10.15 -0.66 -0.73
N ASP A 24 -10.16 0.42 -1.53
CA ASP A 24 -11.38 1.04 -2.05
C ASP A 24 -11.12 1.89 -3.31
N SER A 25 -12.17 2.41 -3.93
CA SER A 25 -12.09 3.32 -5.07
C SER A 25 -13.27 4.29 -5.16
N TRP A 26 -12.99 5.52 -5.58
CA TRP A 26 -14.01 6.53 -5.92
C TRP A 26 -13.80 7.02 -7.34
N SER A 27 -14.89 7.46 -7.98
CA SER A 27 -14.86 8.03 -9.32
C SER A 27 -15.67 9.32 -9.37
N GLY A 28 -15.18 10.29 -10.14
CA GLY A 28 -15.84 11.59 -10.31
C GLY A 28 -14.97 12.77 -9.90
N PRO A 29 -15.52 14.00 -9.94
CA PRO A 29 -14.77 15.22 -9.69
C PRO A 29 -14.29 15.36 -8.24
N HIS A 30 -14.95 14.69 -7.29
CA HIS A 30 -14.64 14.75 -5.85
C HIS A 30 -13.99 13.46 -5.30
N ALA A 31 -13.49 12.60 -6.19
CA ALA A 31 -12.99 11.28 -5.82
C ALA A 31 -11.76 11.36 -4.89
N TYR A 32 -10.94 12.40 -5.02
CA TYR A 32 -9.77 12.56 -4.16
C TYR A 32 -10.17 13.00 -2.75
N GLU A 33 -11.10 13.94 -2.65
CA GLU A 33 -11.66 14.44 -1.39
C GLU A 33 -12.33 13.30 -0.61
N GLN A 34 -13.16 12.51 -1.29
CA GLN A 34 -13.79 11.32 -0.70
C GLN A 34 -12.75 10.31 -0.16
N CYS A 35 -11.66 10.11 -0.87
CA CYS A 35 -10.56 9.26 -0.38
C CYS A 35 -9.84 9.89 0.82
N SER A 36 -9.52 11.19 0.76
CA SER A 36 -8.77 11.86 1.83
C SER A 36 -9.56 11.95 3.13
N ASP A 37 -10.89 12.05 3.06
CA ASP A 37 -11.76 12.16 4.22
C ASP A 37 -11.77 10.87 5.06
N VAL A 38 -11.59 9.70 4.43
CA VAL A 38 -11.59 8.42 5.15
C VAL A 38 -10.23 8.03 5.74
N VAL A 39 -9.12 8.52 5.17
CA VAL A 39 -7.76 8.16 5.58
C VAL A 39 -7.48 8.40 7.07
N PRO A 40 -7.87 9.54 7.69
CA PRO A 40 -7.68 9.76 9.12
C PRO A 40 -8.37 8.71 9.99
N GLY A 41 -9.61 8.36 9.68
CA GLY A 41 -10.38 7.35 10.42
C GLY A 41 -9.73 5.97 10.34
N LEU A 42 -9.32 5.56 9.13
CA LEU A 42 -8.59 4.31 8.92
C LEU A 42 -7.24 4.27 9.64
N THR A 43 -6.52 5.39 9.64
CA THR A 43 -5.24 5.51 10.34
C THR A 43 -5.40 5.43 11.86
N GLN A 44 -6.46 6.03 12.41
CA GLN A 44 -6.78 5.97 13.83
C GLN A 44 -7.22 4.57 14.28
N ALA A 45 -7.89 3.82 13.39
CA ALA A 45 -8.28 2.43 13.65
C ALA A 45 -7.09 1.46 13.74
N LEU A 46 -5.92 1.83 13.20
CA LEU A 46 -4.71 1.02 13.33
C LEU A 46 -4.17 1.08 14.78
N THR A 47 -3.69 -0.08 15.25
CA THR A 47 -2.91 -0.15 16.49
C THR A 47 -1.62 0.66 16.37
N ALA A 48 -1.04 1.08 17.50
CA ALA A 48 0.20 1.88 17.48
C ALA A 48 1.37 1.21 16.72
N PRO A 49 1.60 -0.11 16.81
CA PRO A 49 2.59 -0.78 15.96
C PRO A 49 2.26 -0.73 14.47
N ASN A 50 0.98 -0.93 14.12
CA ASN A 50 0.54 -0.94 12.72
C ASN A 50 0.60 0.44 12.09
N ARG A 51 0.37 1.52 12.83
CA ARG A 51 0.56 2.90 12.33
C ARG A 51 1.99 3.23 11.93
N LYS A 52 2.98 2.57 12.55
CA LYS A 52 4.39 2.76 12.18
C LYS A 52 4.71 2.06 10.85
N ARG A 53 4.20 0.84 10.69
CA ARG A 53 4.49 -0.04 9.55
C ARG A 53 3.63 0.27 8.33
N HIS A 54 2.33 0.42 8.52
CA HIS A 54 1.35 0.50 7.45
C HIS A 54 0.89 1.94 7.21
N ARG A 55 0.50 2.22 5.96
CA ARG A 55 -0.08 3.52 5.57
C ARG A 55 -1.19 3.34 4.57
N PHE A 56 -2.20 4.20 4.68
CA PHE A 56 -3.22 4.40 3.65
C PHE A 56 -2.81 5.58 2.77
N VAL A 57 -3.00 5.45 1.46
CA VAL A 57 -2.64 6.47 0.46
C VAL A 57 -3.75 6.58 -0.57
N CYS A 58 -4.09 7.81 -0.96
CA CYS A 58 -4.99 8.08 -2.08
C CYS A 58 -4.17 8.25 -3.35
N GLU A 59 -4.40 7.39 -4.35
CA GLU A 59 -3.69 7.42 -5.62
C GLU A 59 -4.68 7.70 -6.75
N VAL A 60 -4.47 8.80 -7.47
CA VAL A 60 -5.24 9.10 -8.68
C VAL A 60 -4.80 8.12 -9.77
N GLN A 61 -5.75 7.46 -10.40
CA GLN A 61 -5.51 6.64 -11.57
C GLN A 61 -5.04 7.55 -12.72
N GLY A 62 -3.72 7.67 -12.87
CA GLY A 62 -3.08 8.32 -14.00
C GLY A 62 -2.82 7.33 -15.14
N ASP A 63 -2.76 7.83 -16.38
CA ASP A 63 -2.40 7.05 -17.59
C ASP A 63 -0.96 6.48 -17.56
N MET A 64 -0.18 6.79 -16.51
CA MET A 64 1.23 6.42 -16.35
C MET A 64 1.54 6.03 -14.90
N ALA A 65 1.07 4.87 -14.44
CA ALA A 65 1.78 4.12 -13.40
C ALA A 65 1.21 2.71 -13.32
N LYS A 66 2.00 1.72 -13.75
CA LYS A 66 1.88 0.36 -13.19
C LYS A 66 1.88 0.52 -11.66
N PRO A 67 0.95 -0.10 -10.91
CA PRO A 67 1.17 -0.29 -9.49
C PRO A 67 2.56 -0.91 -9.39
N ALA A 68 3.46 -0.29 -8.62
CA ALA A 68 4.82 -0.78 -8.49
C ALA A 68 4.74 -2.27 -8.12
N GLU A 69 4.96 -3.13 -9.13
CA GLU A 69 5.26 -4.54 -8.97
C GLU A 69 6.47 -4.52 -8.07
N HIS A 70 6.25 -4.76 -6.78
CA HIS A 70 7.31 -5.20 -5.91
C HIS A 70 7.70 -6.56 -6.46
N LYS A 71 8.63 -6.55 -7.44
CA LYS A 71 9.56 -7.66 -7.63
C LYS A 71 10.40 -7.69 -6.36
N ALA A 72 9.84 -8.21 -5.28
CA ALA A 72 10.60 -9.02 -4.36
C ALA A 72 11.16 -10.15 -5.23
N GLN A 73 12.35 -9.94 -5.79
CA GLN A 73 13.11 -11.03 -6.35
C GLN A 73 13.24 -12.02 -5.19
N PRO A 74 12.67 -13.23 -5.28
CA PRO A 74 12.97 -14.23 -4.29
C PRO A 74 14.47 -14.44 -4.43
N ALA A 75 15.24 -14.01 -3.42
CA ALA A 75 16.59 -14.48 -3.27
C ALA A 75 16.46 -15.98 -3.01
N PHE A 76 16.43 -16.77 -4.08
CA PHE A 76 16.60 -18.22 -4.04
C PHE A 76 18.03 -18.44 -3.54
N ILE A 77 18.22 -18.35 -2.23
CA ILE A 77 19.42 -18.87 -1.60
C ILE A 77 19.27 -20.39 -1.66
N HIS A 78 19.80 -20.97 -2.73
CA HIS A 78 20.06 -22.40 -2.83
C HIS A 78 21.09 -22.77 -1.75
N GLN A 79 20.62 -23.03 -0.53
CA GLN A 79 21.43 -23.72 0.47
C GLN A 79 21.32 -25.22 0.18
N SER A 80 22.32 -25.73 -0.53
CA SER A 80 22.58 -27.16 -0.62
C SER A 80 22.92 -27.70 0.78
N PHE A 81 21.93 -28.29 1.44
CA PHE A 81 22.19 -29.14 2.61
C PHE A 81 22.90 -30.41 2.11
N ARG A 82 24.19 -30.54 2.45
CA ARG A 82 24.90 -31.81 2.37
C ARG A 82 24.60 -32.60 3.64
N MET A 83 24.10 -33.82 3.49
CA MET A 83 24.35 -34.92 4.43
C MET A 83 25.24 -35.93 3.70
#